data_AF-R7ZE34-F1
#
_entry.id   AF-R7ZE34-F1
#
_cell.length_a   1.000
_cell.length_b   1.000
_cell.length_c   1.000
_cell.angle_alpha   90.00
_cell.angle_beta   90.00
_cell.angle_gamma   90.00
#
_symmetry.space_group_name_H-M   'P 1'
#
loop_
_entity.id
_entity.type
_entity.pdbx_description
1 polymer ?
#
loop_
_entity_poly.entity_id
_entity_poly.type
_entity_poly.pdbx_seq_one_letter_code
_entity_poly.pdbx_strand_id
1 'polypeptide(L)'
;MSGIYKYAKYILLLISIINLNSFSPDYLEPILLYEYLIFVGFCSLLGILHDFFKPSKKTNILLLVFIIISSLVLLITSIFYKSTPSIIFSIVMFIAINYALFLEIKQKE
;
A
#
# COMPACT_ATOMS: atom_id res chain seq x y z
N MET A 1 -4.40 -26.48 3.01
CA MET A 1 -4.44 -25.52 4.14
C MET A 1 -5.88 -25.03 4.29
N SER A 2 -6.50 -25.24 5.47
CA SER A 2 -7.89 -24.85 5.75
C SER A 2 -8.14 -23.38 5.40
N GLY A 3 -9.27 -23.08 4.74
CA GLY A 3 -9.62 -21.74 4.26
C GLY A 3 -9.56 -20.66 5.34
N ILE A 4 -9.72 -21.02 6.61
CA ILE A 4 -9.61 -20.13 7.76
C ILE A 4 -8.22 -19.47 7.86
N TYR A 5 -7.14 -20.22 7.64
CA TYR A 5 -5.77 -19.69 7.67
C TYR A 5 -5.48 -18.74 6.51
N LYS A 6 -6.14 -18.93 5.36
CA LYS A 6 -5.97 -18.08 4.17
C LYS A 6 -6.41 -16.64 4.45
N TYR A 7 -7.46 -16.47 5.26
CA TYR A 7 -8.06 -15.16 5.55
C TYR A 7 -7.63 -14.56 6.89
N ALA A 8 -7.17 -15.39 7.84
CA ALA A 8 -6.64 -14.95 9.12
C ALA A 8 -5.48 -13.94 8.96
N LYS A 9 -4.69 -14.02 7.88
CA LYS A 9 -3.62 -13.06 7.59
C LYS A 9 -4.13 -11.62 7.41
N TYR A 10 -5.34 -11.42 6.87
CA TYR A 10 -5.92 -10.09 6.68
C TYR A 10 -6.47 -9.51 7.99
N ILE A 11 -7.00 -10.37 8.86
CA ILE A 11 -7.44 -9.99 10.21
C ILE A 11 -6.22 -9.59 11.05
N LEU A 12 -5.15 -10.39 10.99
CA LEU A 12 -3.86 -10.07 11.62
C LEU A 12 -3.25 -8.78 11.06
N LEU A 13 -3.33 -8.54 9.75
CA LEU A 13 -2.88 -7.30 9.12
C LEU A 13 -3.63 -6.09 9.69
N LEU A 14 -4.96 -6.15 9.77
CA LEU A 14 -5.78 -5.08 10.34
C LEU A 14 -5.45 -4.82 11.82
N ILE A 15 -5.28 -5.87 12.62
CA ILE A 15 -4.88 -5.75 14.02
C ILE A 15 -3.48 -5.11 14.13
N SER A 16 -2.54 -5.50 13.28
CA SER A 16 -1.20 -4.88 13.24
C SER A 16 -1.26 -3.40 12.88
N ILE A 17 -2.12 -2.99 11.93
CA ILE A 17 -2.31 -1.57 11.57
C ILE A 17 -2.84 -0.77 12.77
N ILE A 18 -3.85 -1.30 13.47
CA ILE A 18 -4.44 -0.66 14.65
C ILE A 18 -3.42 -0.55 15.79
N ASN A 19 -2.63 -1.59 16.00
CA ASN A 19 -1.56 -1.58 17.00
C ASN A 19 -0.44 -0.60 16.62
N LEU A 20 -0.10 -0.48 15.34
CA LEU A 20 0.88 0.52 14.88
C LEU A 20 0.43 1.95 15.17
N ASN A 21 -0.87 2.25 14.96
CA ASN A 21 -1.42 3.56 15.31
C ASN A 21 -1.41 3.84 16.81
N SER A 22 -1.65 2.80 17.61
CA SER A 22 -1.68 2.90 19.07
C SER A 22 -0.28 3.08 19.65
N PHE A 23 0.74 2.59 18.95
CA PHE A 23 2.16 2.77 19.27
C PHE A 23 2.77 4.03 18.64
N SER A 24 1.96 4.92 18.05
CA SER A 24 2.45 6.16 17.44
C SER A 24 3.34 6.90 18.42
N PRO A 25 4.66 6.94 18.18
CA PRO A 25 5.54 7.64 19.07
C PRO A 25 5.34 9.14 18.90
N ASP A 26 5.46 9.91 19.98
CA ASP A 26 5.23 11.37 20.00
C ASP A 26 6.12 12.16 19.00
N TYR A 27 7.15 11.52 18.43
CA TYR A 27 8.07 12.10 17.46
C TYR A 27 7.65 11.93 15.99
N LEU A 28 6.61 11.15 15.67
CA LEU A 28 6.15 10.94 14.30
C LEU A 28 5.15 12.03 13.91
N GLU A 29 5.47 12.80 12.86
CA GLU A 29 4.54 13.81 12.34
C GLU A 29 3.20 13.15 11.96
N PRO A 30 2.05 13.70 12.40
CA PRO A 30 0.74 13.10 12.15
C PRO A 30 0.48 12.81 10.67
N ILE A 31 0.99 13.67 9.78
CA ILE A 31 0.89 13.55 8.32
C ILE A 31 1.49 12.22 7.84
N LEU A 32 2.67 11.85 8.33
CA LEU A 32 3.35 10.63 7.89
C LEU A 32 2.58 9.37 8.30
N LEU A 33 1.92 9.44 9.46
CA LEU A 33 1.14 8.34 10.00
C LEU A 33 -0.15 8.12 9.20
N TYR A 34 -0.83 9.20 8.79
CA TYR A 34 -1.97 9.13 7.89
C TYR A 34 -1.60 8.60 6.50
N GLU A 35 -0.50 9.09 5.91
CA GLU A 35 -0.02 8.59 4.61
C GLU A 35 0.34 7.11 4.67
N TYR A 36 1.01 6.69 5.74
CA TYR A 36 1.33 5.29 5.98
C TYR A 36 0.08 4.44 6.14
N LEU A 37 -0.91 4.89 6.90
CA LEU A 37 -2.18 4.18 7.09
C LEU A 37 -2.97 4.02 5.80
N ILE A 38 -3.10 5.11 5.04
CA ILE A 38 -3.78 5.11 3.75
C ILE A 38 -3.08 4.10 2.84
N PHE A 39 -1.76 4.13 2.81
CA PHE A 39 -0.96 3.24 2.00
C PHE A 39 -1.13 1.77 2.37
N VAL A 40 -0.98 1.43 3.66
CA VAL A 40 -1.16 0.06 4.13
C VAL A 40 -2.60 -0.39 3.88
N GLY A 41 -3.59 0.47 4.09
CA GLY A 41 -4.99 0.20 3.74
C GLY A 41 -5.18 -0.15 2.27
N PHE A 42 -4.58 0.61 1.35
CA PHE A 42 -4.62 0.32 -0.08
C PHE A 42 -3.95 -1.01 -0.43
N CYS A 43 -2.74 -1.29 0.07
CA CYS A 43 -2.06 -2.58 -0.12
C CYS A 43 -2.87 -3.77 0.43
N SER A 44 -3.50 -3.59 1.60
CA SER A 44 -4.38 -4.59 2.22
C SER A 44 -5.55 -4.91 1.30
N LEU A 45 -6.24 -3.88 0.81
CA LEU A 45 -7.39 -3.99 -0.08
C LEU A 45 -7.04 -4.72 -1.37
N LEU A 46 -5.86 -4.46 -1.94
CA LEU A 46 -5.38 -5.18 -3.12
C LEU A 46 -5.08 -6.63 -2.84
N GLY A 47 -4.40 -6.92 -1.73
CA GLY A 47 -4.15 -8.29 -1.32
C GLY A 47 -5.44 -9.08 -1.11
N ILE A 48 -6.47 -8.44 -0.55
CA ILE A 48 -7.81 -9.02 -0.39
C ILE A 48 -8.45 -9.20 -1.77
N LEU A 49 -8.47 -8.17 -2.62
CA LEU A 49 -9.06 -8.25 -3.95
C LEU A 49 -8.45 -9.40 -4.77
N HIS A 50 -7.12 -9.49 -4.73
CA HIS A 50 -6.35 -10.51 -5.43
C HIS A 50 -6.74 -11.93 -4.99
N ASP A 51 -6.84 -12.16 -3.68
CA ASP A 51 -7.09 -13.49 -3.13
C ASP A 51 -8.57 -13.92 -3.17
N PHE A 52 -9.50 -12.98 -3.12
CA PHE A 52 -10.94 -13.23 -3.14
C PHE A 52 -11.51 -13.27 -4.55
N PHE A 53 -11.17 -12.28 -5.39
CA PHE A 53 -11.79 -12.14 -6.71
C PHE A 53 -10.96 -12.74 -7.83
N LYS A 54 -9.68 -13.12 -7.58
CA LYS A 54 -8.73 -13.55 -8.62
C LYS A 54 -8.87 -12.71 -9.89
N PRO A 55 -8.72 -11.37 -9.77
CA PRO A 55 -8.95 -10.44 -10.86
C PRO A 55 -8.16 -10.84 -12.11
N SER A 56 -8.73 -10.58 -13.28
CA SER A 56 -8.02 -10.80 -14.53
C SER A 56 -6.71 -9.99 -14.55
N LYS A 57 -5.69 -10.44 -15.29
CA LYS A 57 -4.41 -9.71 -15.42
C LYS A 57 -4.60 -8.23 -15.79
N LYS A 58 -5.57 -7.93 -16.67
CA LYS A 58 -5.91 -6.54 -17.05
C LYS A 58 -6.39 -5.72 -15.84
N THR A 59 -7.21 -6.33 -15.00
CA THR A 59 -7.73 -5.71 -13.77
C THR A 59 -6.62 -5.49 -12.74
N ASN A 60 -5.70 -6.45 -12.55
CA ASN A 60 -4.53 -6.28 -11.70
C ASN A 60 -3.63 -5.12 -12.15
N ILE A 61 -3.32 -5.07 -13.45
CA ILE A 61 -2.52 -3.97 -14.02
C ILE A 61 -3.22 -2.63 -13.81
N LEU A 62 -4.54 -2.56 -14.03
CA LEU A 62 -5.30 -1.33 -13.83
C LEU A 62 -5.28 -0.87 -12.37
N LEU A 63 -5.42 -1.82 -11.42
CA LEU A 63 -5.29 -1.55 -9.99
C LEU A 63 -3.89 -1.05 -9.65
N LEU A 64 -2.83 -1.67 -10.19
CA LEU A 64 -1.45 -1.24 -10.00
C LEU A 64 -1.22 0.19 -10.51
N VAL A 65 -1.73 0.52 -11.70
CA VAL A 65 -1.68 1.87 -12.26
C VAL A 65 -2.42 2.88 -11.38
N PHE A 66 -3.61 2.53 -10.87
CA PHE A 66 -4.36 3.40 -9.98
C PHE A 66 -3.60 3.74 -8.69
N ILE A 67 -2.87 2.78 -8.13
CA ILE A 67 -2.05 3.01 -6.93
C ILE A 67 -0.83 3.86 -7.26
N ILE A 68 -0.20 3.69 -8.43
CA ILE A 68 0.91 4.54 -8.87
C ILE A 68 0.45 6.00 -8.93
N ILE A 69 -0.74 6.26 -9.50
CA ILE A 69 -1.33 7.61 -9.54
C ILE A 69 -1.57 8.13 -8.12
N SER A 70 -2.14 7.30 -7.24
CA SER A 70 -2.39 7.68 -5.84
C SER A 70 -1.10 7.99 -5.08
N SER A 71 -0.05 7.19 -5.28
CA SER A 71 1.29 7.40 -4.71
C SER A 71 1.93 8.69 -5.22
N LEU A 72 1.67 9.07 -6.47
CA LEU A 72 2.17 10.32 -7.04
C LEU A 72 1.46 11.54 -6.44
N VAL A 73 0.15 11.44 -6.21
CA VAL A 73 -0.63 12.48 -5.52
C VAL A 73 -0.14 12.66 -4.08
N LEU A 74 0.14 11.55 -3.37
CA LEU A 74 0.75 11.61 -2.04
C LEU A 74 2.10 12.32 -2.11
N LEU A 75 3.01 11.92 -3.00
CA LEU A 75 4.32 12.55 -3.16
C LEU A 75 4.23 14.07 -3.38
N ILE A 76 3.34 14.52 -4.27
CA ILE A 76 3.13 15.96 -4.54
C ILE A 76 2.66 16.67 -3.27
N THR A 77 1.75 16.04 -2.53
CA THR A 77 1.22 16.57 -1.28
C THR A 77 2.32 16.67 -0.20
N SER A 78 3.14 15.63 -0.06
CA SER A 78 4.30 15.59 0.83
C SER A 78 5.31 16.69 0.54
N ILE A 79 5.60 16.93 -0.75
CA ILE A 79 6.48 18.01 -1.21
C ILE A 79 5.88 19.38 -0.86
N PHE A 80 4.59 19.57 -1.08
CA PHE A 80 3.90 20.82 -0.78
C PHE A 80 3.95 21.15 0.72
N TYR A 81 3.75 20.16 1.59
CA TYR A 81 3.85 20.31 3.03
C TYR A 81 5.28 20.30 3.57
N LYS A 82 6.31 20.16 2.71
CA LYS A 82 7.73 20.12 3.08
C LYS A 82 8.08 19.06 4.13
N SER A 83 7.28 18.00 4.24
CA SER A 83 7.56 16.90 5.17
C SER A 83 8.60 15.97 4.55
N THR A 84 9.88 16.19 4.87
CA THR A 84 11.01 15.38 4.38
C THR A 84 10.80 13.87 4.55
N PRO A 85 10.35 13.35 5.71
CA PRO A 85 10.21 11.90 5.86
C PRO A 85 9.05 11.33 5.02
N SER A 86 8.00 12.12 4.80
CA SER A 86 6.83 11.78 3.97
C SER A 86 7.19 11.79 2.48
N ILE A 87 8.06 12.71 2.04
CA ILE A 87 8.64 12.72 0.70
C ILE A 87 9.47 11.44 0.46
N ILE A 88 10.35 11.08 1.39
CA ILE A 88 11.18 9.87 1.30
C ILE A 88 10.29 8.63 1.22
N PHE A 89 9.30 8.52 2.10
CA PHE A 89 8.33 7.42 2.08
C PHE A 89 7.63 7.30 0.72
N SER A 90 7.08 8.41 0.22
CA SER A 90 6.38 8.44 -1.05
C SER A 90 7.27 8.04 -2.25
N ILE A 91 8.55 8.42 -2.27
CA ILE A 91 9.51 7.99 -3.30
C ILE A 91 9.75 6.48 -3.25
N VAL A 92 10.03 5.93 -2.05
CA VAL A 92 10.25 4.49 -1.87
C VAL A 92 9.02 3.70 -2.31
N MET A 93 7.83 4.17 -1.94
CA MET A 93 6.59 3.52 -2.33
C MET A 93 6.36 3.56 -3.83
N PHE A 94 6.60 4.70 -4.47
CA PHE A 94 6.50 4.83 -5.91
C PHE A 94 7.39 3.81 -6.63
N ILE A 95 8.64 3.65 -6.20
CA ILE A 95 9.57 2.67 -6.77
C ILE A 95 9.05 1.24 -6.59
N ALA A 96 8.62 0.89 -5.37
CA ALA A 96 8.16 -0.47 -5.06
C ALA A 96 6.93 -0.89 -5.89
N ILE A 97 5.98 0.03 -6.09
CA ILE A 97 4.75 -0.26 -6.86
C ILE A 97 5.05 -0.33 -8.36
N ASN A 98 5.94 0.52 -8.88
CA ASN A 98 6.40 0.42 -10.27
C ASN A 98 7.11 -0.92 -10.51
N TYR A 99 7.90 -1.40 -9.54
CA TYR A 99 8.51 -2.72 -9.62
C TYR A 99 7.47 -3.85 -9.59
N ALA A 100 6.44 -3.74 -8.75
CA ALA A 100 5.33 -4.70 -8.72
C ALA A 100 4.57 -4.73 -10.07
N LEU A 101 4.32 -3.57 -10.67
CA LEU A 101 3.74 -3.46 -12.01
C LEU A 101 4.64 -4.13 -13.06
N PHE A 102 5.95 -3.87 -13.02
CA PHE A 102 6.90 -4.51 -13.92
C PHE A 102 6.86 -6.04 -13.80
N LEU A 103 6.82 -6.59 -12.58
CA LEU A 103 6.70 -8.03 -12.37
C LEU A 103 5.38 -8.59 -12.91
N GLU A 104 4.24 -7.94 -12.67
CA GLU A 104 2.94 -8.37 -13.17
C GLU A 104 2.90 -8.38 -14.71
N ILE A 105 3.56 -7.42 -15.35
CA ILE A 105 3.73 -7.38 -16.81
C ILE A 105 4.63 -8.53 -17.25
N LYS A 106 5.83 -8.67 -16.65
CA LYS A 106 6.90 -9.60 -17.04
C LYS A 106 6.63 -11.06 -16.74
N GLN A 107 5.75 -11.42 -15.79
CA GLN A 107 5.32 -12.81 -15.55
C GLN A 107 4.68 -13.52 -16.78
N LYS A 108 4.65 -12.88 -17.96
CA LYS A 108 4.25 -13.48 -19.24
C LYS A 108 5.27 -13.32 -20.37
N GLU A 109 6.53 -12.95 -20.10
CA GLU A 109 7.66 -13.35 -20.97
C GLU A 109 8.22 -14.68 -20.45
#